data_AF-A0A3D2X6H9-F1
#
_entry.id   AF-A0A3D2X6H9-F1
#
_cell.length_a   1.000
_cell.length_b   1.000
_cell.length_c   1.000
_cell.angle_alpha   90.00
_cell.angle_beta   90.00
_cell.angle_gamma   90.00
#
_symmetry.space_group_name_H-M   'P 1'
#
loop_
_entity.id
_entity.type
_entity.pdbx_description
1 polymer ?
#
loop_
_entity_poly.entity_id
_entity_poly.type
_entity_poly.pdbx_seq_one_letter_code
_entity_poly.pdbx_strand_id
1 'polypeptide(L)'
;LVFSKKLTGREICLLLFDQDVLEYNENDYSRLNSGSLSAYDFITTKIRNLEITPGQLALEPCSGSLVVTDAKSGDVLAMVTYPSYDNNYLANKIDWNYYSKLLEDKATPLINRPTMSKTTTGSTFKPLMTFAGFGEKVINTSTRITDRGIFEEIVPSPKCWKYPSSHGTLDASQAIQHSCNYFFYETANRMSKDDKGVYKDAIGLEKINKYAQMFGFGDVSGVEVEESKPEISNTDAIRTAIGYYHNFTPTQISRYVTTLANRGTCFNLTLLDKVETKDHKMVYENQ
;
A
#
# COMPACT_ATOMS: atom_id res chain seq x y z
N LEU A 1 34.58 -2.84 -26.36
CA LEU A 1 34.02 -1.55 -25.89
C LEU A 1 34.60 -0.31 -26.61
N VAL A 2 35.93 -0.12 -26.63
CA VAL A 2 36.59 1.12 -27.14
C VAL A 2 36.35 1.39 -28.64
N PHE A 3 36.07 0.37 -29.47
CA PHE A 3 35.96 0.55 -30.92
C PHE A 3 34.53 0.46 -31.50
N SER A 4 33.58 -0.20 -30.80
CA SER A 4 32.23 -0.43 -31.32
C SER A 4 31.16 0.53 -30.80
N LYS A 5 31.41 1.20 -29.66
CA LYS A 5 30.42 1.99 -28.88
C LYS A 5 29.08 1.25 -28.64
N LYS A 6 29.06 -0.08 -28.74
CA LYS A 6 27.88 -0.92 -28.53
C LYS A 6 28.22 -1.97 -27.49
N LEU A 7 27.44 -1.97 -26.41
CA LEU A 7 27.39 -3.01 -25.39
C LEU A 7 26.30 -4.00 -25.80
N THR A 8 26.66 -5.27 -25.97
CA THR A 8 25.71 -6.35 -26.17
C THR A 8 25.07 -6.75 -24.84
N GLY A 9 23.86 -7.32 -24.86
CA GLY A 9 23.21 -7.83 -23.64
C GLY A 9 24.08 -8.86 -22.90
N ARG A 10 24.86 -9.66 -23.64
CA ARG A 10 25.83 -10.60 -23.06
C ARG A 10 26.94 -9.89 -22.31
N GLU A 11 27.57 -8.88 -22.91
CA GLU A 11 28.62 -8.09 -22.24
C GLU A 11 28.07 -7.39 -20.99
N ILE A 12 26.84 -6.87 -21.04
CA ILE A 12 26.18 -6.30 -19.86
C ILE A 12 26.00 -7.35 -18.76
N CYS A 13 25.55 -8.56 -19.09
CA CYS A 13 25.39 -9.63 -18.10
C CYS A 13 26.71 -10.09 -17.49
N LEU A 14 27.79 -10.15 -18.28
CA LEU A 14 29.13 -10.50 -17.77
C LEU A 14 29.67 -9.42 -16.81
N LEU A 15 29.42 -8.14 -17.09
CA LEU A 15 29.80 -7.02 -16.22
C LEU A 15 29.15 -7.10 -14.84
N LEU A 16 28.02 -7.79 -14.67
CA LEU A 16 27.38 -7.96 -13.36
C LEU A 16 28.26 -8.78 -12.41
N PHE A 17 29.04 -9.73 -12.92
CA PHE A 17 30.03 -10.45 -12.12
C PHE A 17 31.26 -9.57 -11.86
N ASP A 18 31.75 -8.85 -12.87
CA ASP A 18 32.93 -7.99 -12.74
C ASP A 18 32.72 -6.80 -11.77
N GLN A 19 31.46 -6.39 -11.57
CA GLN A 19 31.07 -5.32 -10.64
C GLN A 19 30.58 -5.84 -9.28
N ASP A 20 30.73 -7.14 -9.00
CA ASP A 20 30.26 -7.80 -7.78
C ASP A 20 28.76 -7.58 -7.50
N VAL A 21 27.97 -7.36 -8.54
CA VAL A 21 26.49 -7.30 -8.44
C VAL A 21 25.91 -8.70 -8.29
N LEU A 22 26.53 -9.67 -8.95
CA LEU A 22 26.25 -11.09 -8.82
C LEU A 22 27.47 -11.83 -8.28
N GLU A 23 27.25 -12.77 -7.38
CA GLU A 23 28.32 -13.68 -6.95
C GLU A 23 28.81 -14.51 -8.16
N TYR A 24 30.12 -14.65 -8.28
CA TYR A 24 30.72 -15.36 -9.41
C TYR A 24 30.29 -16.83 -9.45
N ASN A 25 29.70 -17.24 -10.58
CA ASN A 25 29.33 -18.63 -10.83
C ASN A 25 29.95 -19.09 -12.16
N GLU A 26 30.92 -20.01 -12.08
CA GLU A 26 31.70 -20.47 -13.23
C GLU A 26 30.83 -21.04 -14.36
N ASN A 27 29.78 -21.80 -14.01
CA ASN A 27 28.87 -22.41 -14.98
C ASN A 27 28.07 -21.35 -15.74
N ASP A 28 27.46 -20.41 -15.02
CA ASP A 28 26.69 -19.33 -15.65
C ASP A 28 27.60 -18.41 -16.48
N TYR A 29 28.77 -18.05 -15.95
CA TYR A 29 29.76 -17.23 -16.65
C TYR A 29 30.21 -17.89 -17.96
N SER A 30 30.61 -19.16 -17.90
CA SER A 30 31.10 -19.90 -19.08
C SER A 30 30.00 -20.09 -20.12
N ARG A 31 28.76 -20.35 -19.70
CA ARG A 31 27.61 -20.51 -20.59
C ARG A 31 27.19 -19.20 -21.25
N LEU A 32 27.20 -18.10 -20.50
CA LEU A 32 27.00 -16.75 -21.05
C LEU A 32 28.09 -16.39 -22.04
N ASN A 33 29.36 -16.58 -21.66
CA ASN A 33 30.51 -16.20 -22.48
C ASN A 33 30.54 -16.97 -23.81
N SER A 34 30.31 -18.29 -23.75
CA SER A 34 30.18 -19.16 -24.93
C SER A 34 28.95 -18.87 -25.80
N GLY A 35 27.95 -18.15 -25.27
CA GLY A 35 26.68 -17.88 -25.95
C GLY A 35 25.68 -19.04 -25.90
N SER A 36 25.97 -20.10 -25.13
CA SER A 36 25.06 -21.23 -24.91
C SER A 36 23.90 -20.89 -23.96
N LEU A 37 24.04 -19.83 -23.17
CA LEU A 37 22.96 -19.20 -22.41
C LEU A 37 22.74 -17.78 -22.96
N SER A 38 21.51 -17.46 -23.35
CA SER A 38 21.18 -16.12 -23.83
C SER A 38 21.16 -15.11 -22.69
N ALA A 39 21.48 -13.85 -22.98
CA ALA A 39 21.41 -12.78 -21.98
C ALA A 39 20.00 -12.62 -21.38
N TYR A 40 18.96 -12.85 -22.20
CA TYR A 40 17.56 -12.79 -21.77
C TYR A 40 17.22 -13.91 -20.77
N ASP A 41 17.59 -15.16 -21.09
CA ASP A 41 17.31 -16.30 -20.20
C ASP A 41 18.11 -16.19 -18.91
N PHE A 42 19.36 -15.71 -18.99
CA PHE A 42 20.18 -15.44 -17.82
C PHE A 42 19.53 -14.41 -16.91
N ILE A 43 19.24 -13.20 -17.40
CA ILE A 43 18.73 -12.12 -16.55
C ILE A 43 17.37 -12.48 -15.95
N THR A 44 16.49 -13.12 -16.72
CA THR A 44 15.19 -13.58 -16.21
C THR A 44 15.33 -14.66 -15.15
N THR A 45 16.31 -15.56 -15.28
CA THR A 45 16.62 -16.56 -14.24
C THR A 45 17.14 -15.89 -12.97
N LYS A 46 18.09 -14.95 -13.08
CA LYS A 46 18.63 -14.21 -11.93
C LYS A 46 17.56 -13.41 -11.18
N ILE A 47 16.61 -12.82 -11.90
CA ILE A 47 15.46 -12.12 -11.30
C ILE A 47 14.51 -13.12 -10.63
N ARG A 48 14.18 -14.24 -11.28
CA ARG A 48 13.28 -15.26 -10.72
C ARG A 48 13.84 -15.90 -9.44
N ASN A 49 15.15 -16.04 -9.36
CA ASN A 49 15.85 -16.59 -8.19
C ASN A 49 16.14 -15.53 -7.12
N LEU A 50 15.78 -14.26 -7.32
CA LEU A 50 16.09 -13.12 -6.45
C LEU A 50 17.60 -12.86 -6.25
N GLU A 51 18.45 -13.37 -7.14
CA GLU A 51 19.88 -13.03 -7.20
C GLU A 51 20.06 -11.58 -7.70
N ILE A 52 19.13 -11.12 -8.54
CA ILE A 52 18.90 -9.70 -8.81
C ILE A 52 17.51 -9.34 -8.31
N THR A 53 17.45 -8.46 -7.34
CA THR A 53 16.21 -8.05 -6.68
C THR A 53 15.49 -6.94 -7.48
N PRO A 54 14.15 -6.85 -7.40
CA PRO A 54 13.41 -5.73 -7.99
C PRO A 54 13.93 -4.34 -7.58
N GLY A 55 14.46 -4.20 -6.36
CA GLY A 55 15.04 -2.94 -5.87
C GLY A 55 16.24 -2.50 -6.68
N GLN A 56 17.15 -3.42 -7.01
CA GLN A 56 18.35 -3.14 -7.81
C GLN A 56 18.02 -2.70 -9.24
N LEU A 57 16.87 -3.11 -9.78
CA LEU A 57 16.46 -2.74 -11.13
C LEU A 57 15.76 -1.38 -11.19
N ALA A 58 15.20 -0.93 -10.07
CA ALA A 58 14.31 0.23 -10.00
C ALA A 58 13.19 0.20 -11.07
N LEU A 59 12.77 -0.99 -11.51
CA LEU A 59 11.66 -1.21 -12.42
C LEU A 59 10.39 -1.47 -11.61
N GLU A 60 9.35 -0.67 -11.84
CA GLU A 60 8.11 -0.82 -11.10
C GLU A 60 7.45 -2.20 -11.35
N PRO A 61 6.99 -2.91 -10.30
CA PRO A 61 7.14 -2.58 -8.88
C PRO A 61 8.54 -2.96 -8.33
N CYS A 62 9.30 -1.96 -7.84
CA CYS A 62 10.64 -2.16 -7.26
C CYS A 62 10.68 -1.98 -5.73
N SER A 63 9.57 -1.56 -5.13
CA SER A 63 9.48 -1.26 -3.70
C SER A 63 8.13 -1.71 -3.12
N GLY A 64 8.08 -1.86 -1.79
CA GLY A 64 6.90 -2.35 -1.09
C GLY A 64 6.97 -2.10 0.42
N SER A 65 5.83 -2.30 1.07
CA SER A 65 5.69 -2.20 2.52
C SER A 65 4.77 -3.29 3.03
N LEU A 66 5.05 -3.78 4.23
CA LEU A 66 4.21 -4.77 4.90
C LEU A 66 4.13 -4.45 6.39
N VAL A 67 2.91 -4.50 6.93
CA VAL A 67 2.63 -4.33 8.36
C VAL A 67 1.76 -5.50 8.79
N VAL A 68 2.16 -6.21 9.85
CA VAL A 68 1.40 -7.31 10.44
C VAL A 68 1.07 -6.92 11.86
N THR A 69 -0.19 -7.06 12.23
CA THR A 69 -0.70 -6.75 13.56
C THR A 69 -1.42 -7.96 14.15
N ASP A 70 -1.34 -8.13 15.47
CA ASP A 70 -2.29 -8.99 16.18
C ASP A 70 -3.62 -8.23 16.30
N ALA A 71 -4.70 -8.80 15.76
CA ALA A 71 -6.00 -8.15 15.77
C ALA A 71 -6.59 -8.01 17.20
N LYS A 72 -6.16 -8.85 18.14
CA LYS A 72 -6.69 -8.89 19.51
C LYS A 72 -6.08 -7.84 20.43
N SER A 73 -4.81 -7.49 20.23
CA SER A 73 -4.07 -6.53 21.08
C SER A 73 -3.70 -5.24 20.34
N GLY A 74 -3.53 -5.29 19.02
CA GLY A 74 -2.96 -4.17 18.25
C GLY A 74 -1.44 -4.20 18.16
N ASP A 75 -0.79 -5.26 18.65
CA ASP A 75 0.68 -5.39 18.61
C ASP A 75 1.18 -5.52 17.18
N VAL A 76 2.22 -4.77 16.84
CA VAL A 76 2.86 -4.84 15.53
C VAL A 76 3.88 -5.97 15.52
N LEU A 77 3.50 -7.08 14.89
CA LEU A 77 4.34 -8.28 14.76
C LEU A 77 5.42 -8.13 13.69
N ALA A 78 5.17 -7.31 12.67
CA ALA A 78 6.15 -6.99 11.64
C ALA A 78 5.88 -5.62 11.02
N MET A 79 6.94 -4.86 10.76
CA MET A 79 6.88 -3.58 10.05
C MET A 79 8.06 -3.50 9.08
N VAL A 80 7.78 -3.73 7.79
CA VAL A 80 8.78 -4.00 6.76
C VAL A 80 8.71 -2.93 5.66
N THR A 81 9.87 -2.39 5.30
CA THR A 81 10.08 -1.58 4.09
C THR A 81 10.97 -2.36 3.12
N TYR A 82 10.63 -2.34 1.84
CA TYR A 82 11.44 -2.94 0.79
C TYR A 82 11.63 -1.93 -0.37
N PRO A 83 12.84 -1.82 -0.95
CA PRO A 83 14.09 -2.37 -0.42
C PRO A 83 14.46 -1.72 0.93
N SER A 84 15.20 -2.47 1.73
CA SER A 84 15.85 -1.95 2.94
C SER A 84 17.36 -1.81 2.68
N TYR A 85 18.11 -1.46 3.70
CA TYR A 85 19.55 -1.27 3.64
C TYR A 85 20.20 -1.82 4.92
N ASP A 86 21.50 -2.06 4.87
CA ASP A 86 22.24 -2.55 6.03
C ASP A 86 22.66 -1.38 6.92
N ASN A 87 22.02 -1.28 8.09
CA ASN A 87 22.27 -0.26 9.09
C ASN A 87 23.71 -0.30 9.65
N ASN A 88 24.43 -1.42 9.53
CA ASN A 88 25.81 -1.53 10.04
C ASN A 88 26.76 -0.54 9.34
N TYR A 89 26.52 -0.20 8.07
CA TYR A 89 27.30 0.79 7.32
C TYR A 89 27.03 2.24 7.77
N LEU A 90 25.98 2.48 8.56
CA LEU A 90 25.64 3.79 9.10
C LEU A 90 25.92 3.91 10.60
N ALA A 91 26.26 2.81 11.28
CA ALA A 91 26.49 2.78 12.71
C ALA A 91 27.91 3.28 13.09
N ASN A 92 28.01 4.07 14.16
CA ASN A 92 29.24 4.66 14.71
C ASN A 92 29.98 5.63 13.76
N LYS A 93 30.50 5.11 12.63
CA LYS A 93 31.16 5.87 11.58
C LYS A 93 30.50 5.55 10.24
N ILE A 94 29.84 6.55 9.68
CA ILE A 94 29.14 6.44 8.40
C ILE A 94 30.13 6.10 7.27
N ASP A 95 29.83 5.04 6.52
CA ASP A 95 30.41 4.81 5.20
C ASP A 95 29.72 5.76 4.19
N TRP A 96 30.42 6.84 3.85
CA TRP A 96 29.90 7.86 2.95
C TRP A 96 29.67 7.34 1.52
N ASN A 97 30.45 6.38 1.05
CA ASN A 97 30.25 5.82 -0.29
C ASN A 97 28.97 4.98 -0.34
N TYR A 98 28.72 4.18 0.69
CA TYR A 98 27.47 3.42 0.82
C TYR A 98 26.28 4.37 0.97
N TYR A 99 26.38 5.37 1.85
CA TYR A 99 25.31 6.35 2.05
C TYR A 99 24.98 7.13 0.77
N SER A 100 25.99 7.57 -0.01
CA SER A 100 25.77 8.19 -1.32
C SER A 100 25.04 7.26 -2.28
N LYS A 101 25.35 5.96 -2.31
CA LYS A 101 24.60 4.97 -3.12
C LYS A 101 23.13 4.91 -2.70
N LEU A 102 22.83 4.90 -1.40
CA LEU A 102 21.45 4.88 -0.90
C LEU A 102 20.66 6.14 -1.26
N LEU A 103 21.32 7.31 -1.29
CA LEU A 103 20.71 8.58 -1.72
C LEU A 103 20.42 8.62 -3.22
N GLU A 104 21.29 8.01 -4.03
CA GLU A 104 21.16 7.95 -5.49
C GLU A 104 20.27 6.80 -5.97
N ASP A 105 19.95 5.85 -5.09
CA ASP A 105 19.13 4.69 -5.39
C ASP A 105 17.68 5.11 -5.70
N LYS A 106 17.27 4.83 -6.94
CA LYS A 106 15.93 5.14 -7.47
C LYS A 106 14.83 4.33 -6.80
N ALA A 107 15.14 3.19 -6.19
CA ALA A 107 14.21 2.42 -5.39
C ALA A 107 14.03 2.99 -3.96
N THR A 108 14.69 4.11 -3.62
CA THR A 108 14.48 4.90 -2.39
C THR A 108 14.48 4.05 -1.10
N PRO A 109 15.56 3.30 -0.80
CA PRO A 109 15.62 2.39 0.34
C PRO A 109 15.57 3.09 1.70
N LEU A 110 15.95 4.37 1.76
CA LEU A 110 15.96 5.17 3.01
C LEU A 110 14.57 5.52 3.54
N ILE A 111 13.52 5.35 2.73
CA ILE A 111 12.15 5.69 3.13
C ILE A 111 11.57 4.59 4.03
N ASN A 112 11.16 4.97 5.25
CA ASN A 112 10.31 4.14 6.11
C ASN A 112 8.88 4.12 5.56
N ARG A 113 8.63 3.27 4.54
CA ARG A 113 7.34 3.19 3.86
C ARG A 113 6.16 2.90 4.78
N PRO A 114 6.26 1.98 5.77
CA PRO A 114 5.17 1.69 6.69
C PRO A 114 4.52 2.91 7.35
N THR A 115 5.31 3.93 7.71
CA THR A 115 4.83 5.09 8.47
C THR A 115 4.95 6.41 7.70
N MET A 116 5.71 6.46 6.61
CA MET A 116 5.99 7.71 5.90
C MET A 116 5.45 7.74 4.47
N SER A 117 5.23 6.60 3.82
CA SER A 117 4.72 6.58 2.46
C SER A 117 3.20 6.55 2.44
N LYS A 118 2.59 7.71 2.21
CA LYS A 118 1.14 7.77 2.01
C LYS A 118 0.77 7.28 0.61
N THR A 119 -0.28 6.50 0.52
CA THR A 119 -0.87 6.04 -0.74
C THR A 119 -2.39 6.10 -0.66
N THR A 120 -3.03 6.16 -1.82
CA THR A 120 -4.48 5.96 -1.91
C THR A 120 -4.82 4.53 -1.50
N THR A 121 -5.78 4.36 -0.60
CA THR A 121 -6.27 3.03 -0.16
C THR A 121 -6.87 2.23 -1.30
N GLY A 122 -7.43 2.93 -2.30
CA GLY A 122 -8.21 2.30 -3.36
C GLY A 122 -9.30 1.41 -2.78
N SER A 123 -9.49 0.24 -3.40
CA SER A 123 -10.59 -0.65 -3.05
C SER A 123 -10.54 -1.21 -1.62
N THR A 124 -9.43 -1.08 -0.90
CA THR A 124 -9.35 -1.47 0.53
C THR A 124 -10.24 -0.60 1.43
N PHE A 125 -10.69 0.57 0.97
CA PHE A 125 -11.62 1.45 1.69
C PHE A 125 -13.09 0.97 1.63
N LYS A 126 -13.43 0.10 0.68
CA LYS A 126 -14.83 -0.31 0.41
C LYS A 126 -15.55 -0.96 1.60
N PRO A 127 -14.91 -1.82 2.44
CA PRO A 127 -15.57 -2.34 3.63
C PRO A 127 -16.04 -1.23 4.59
N LEU A 128 -15.20 -0.23 4.87
CA LEU A 128 -15.59 0.96 5.64
C LEU A 128 -16.81 1.65 5.00
N MET A 129 -16.80 1.78 3.69
CA MET A 129 -17.88 2.42 2.95
C MET A 129 -19.21 1.65 3.04
N THR A 130 -19.16 0.31 3.16
CA THR A 130 -20.34 -0.50 3.49
C THR A 130 -20.88 -0.20 4.89
N PHE A 131 -20.01 -0.09 5.90
CA PHE A 131 -20.43 0.29 7.26
C PHE A 131 -21.05 1.68 7.30
N ALA A 132 -20.45 2.65 6.61
CA ALA A 132 -20.98 3.99 6.48
C ALA A 132 -22.38 3.99 5.83
N GLY A 133 -22.54 3.24 4.74
CA GLY A 133 -23.83 3.10 4.05
C GLY A 133 -24.93 2.47 4.93
N PHE A 134 -24.59 1.47 5.74
CA PHE A 134 -25.51 0.87 6.73
C PHE A 134 -25.84 1.82 7.88
N GLY A 135 -24.84 2.50 8.44
CA GLY A 135 -25.02 3.44 9.55
C GLY A 135 -25.88 4.65 9.16
N GLU A 136 -25.70 5.16 7.95
CA GLU A 136 -26.53 6.22 7.37
C GLU A 136 -27.85 5.72 6.77
N LYS A 137 -28.11 4.40 6.83
CA LYS A 137 -29.34 3.73 6.37
C LYS A 137 -29.68 3.94 4.90
N VAL A 138 -28.68 4.26 4.06
CA VAL A 138 -28.87 4.44 2.61
C VAL A 138 -28.81 3.13 1.82
N ILE A 139 -28.24 2.10 2.45
CA ILE A 139 -28.20 0.71 2.01
C ILE A 139 -28.44 -0.20 3.22
N ASN A 140 -28.80 -1.45 2.96
CA ASN A 140 -28.95 -2.53 3.94
C ASN A 140 -28.55 -3.87 3.28
N THR A 141 -28.62 -4.98 4.03
CA THR A 141 -28.23 -6.31 3.55
C THR A 141 -29.06 -6.82 2.37
N SER A 142 -30.27 -6.29 2.18
CA SER A 142 -31.18 -6.65 1.08
C SER A 142 -31.10 -5.66 -0.10
N THR A 143 -30.30 -4.60 0.02
CA THR A 143 -30.17 -3.59 -1.03
C THR A 143 -29.45 -4.17 -2.22
N ARG A 144 -30.05 -4.01 -3.40
CA ARG A 144 -29.50 -4.44 -4.68
C ARG A 144 -29.24 -3.22 -5.56
N ILE A 145 -28.05 -3.11 -6.12
CA ILE A 145 -27.65 -2.03 -7.03
C ILE A 145 -27.18 -2.65 -8.34
N THR A 146 -27.68 -2.14 -9.46
CA THR A 146 -27.28 -2.59 -10.80
C THR A 146 -26.11 -1.74 -11.29
N ASP A 147 -24.97 -2.38 -11.49
CA ASP A 147 -23.79 -1.79 -12.12
C ASP A 147 -24.07 -1.55 -13.62
N ARG A 148 -24.19 -0.27 -13.99
CA ARG A 148 -24.41 0.18 -15.37
C ARG A 148 -23.09 0.50 -16.10
N GLY A 149 -21.94 0.21 -15.50
CA GLY A 149 -20.61 0.46 -16.06
C GLY A 149 -20.14 1.91 -15.90
N ILE A 150 -20.94 2.89 -16.30
CA ILE A 150 -20.65 4.33 -16.14
C ILE A 150 -21.63 4.96 -15.16
N PHE A 151 -21.13 5.68 -14.15
CA PHE A 151 -21.95 6.35 -13.15
C PHE A 151 -22.24 7.79 -13.57
N GLU A 152 -23.40 8.01 -14.17
CA GLU A 152 -23.77 9.26 -14.85
C GLU A 152 -24.39 10.33 -13.94
N GLU A 153 -24.56 10.05 -12.64
CA GLU A 153 -25.18 10.99 -11.69
C GLU A 153 -24.28 12.21 -11.38
N ILE A 154 -23.00 12.17 -11.75
CA ILE A 154 -22.05 13.28 -11.62
C ILE A 154 -21.18 13.45 -12.87
N VAL A 155 -20.56 14.63 -12.98
CA VAL A 155 -19.61 14.98 -14.04
C VAL A 155 -18.27 15.43 -13.41
N PRO A 156 -17.12 14.92 -13.87
CA PRO A 156 -16.97 13.86 -14.87
C PRO A 156 -17.47 12.51 -14.33
N SER A 157 -18.15 11.74 -15.18
CA SER A 157 -18.76 10.45 -14.79
C SER A 157 -17.70 9.37 -14.57
N PRO A 158 -17.56 8.81 -13.36
CA PRO A 158 -16.60 7.75 -13.11
C PRO A 158 -17.09 6.41 -13.65
N LYS A 159 -16.14 5.53 -13.97
CA LYS A 159 -16.42 4.19 -14.50
C LYS A 159 -16.17 3.12 -13.46
N CYS A 160 -16.92 2.03 -13.55
CA CYS A 160 -16.58 0.79 -12.89
C CYS A 160 -15.33 0.18 -13.54
N TRP A 161 -14.47 -0.47 -12.75
CA TRP A 161 -13.23 -1.06 -13.27
C TRP A 161 -13.47 -2.14 -14.32
N LYS A 162 -14.67 -2.75 -14.33
CA LYS A 162 -15.07 -3.79 -15.28
C LYS A 162 -15.60 -3.24 -16.62
N TYR A 163 -15.79 -1.92 -16.75
CA TYR A 163 -16.23 -1.29 -18.00
C TYR A 163 -15.30 -1.66 -19.18
N PRO A 164 -15.81 -1.97 -20.38
CA PRO A 164 -17.19 -1.81 -20.87
C PRO A 164 -18.19 -2.91 -20.43
N SER A 165 -17.73 -3.94 -19.73
CA SER A 165 -18.60 -4.92 -19.10
C SER A 165 -19.16 -4.38 -17.77
N SER A 166 -20.02 -5.14 -17.10
CA SER A 166 -20.55 -4.77 -15.78
C SER A 166 -20.64 -5.98 -14.85
N HIS A 167 -20.82 -5.71 -13.56
CA HIS A 167 -21.07 -6.76 -12.57
C HIS A 167 -22.55 -7.17 -12.46
N GLY A 168 -23.45 -6.53 -13.21
CA GLY A 168 -24.88 -6.76 -13.09
C GLY A 168 -25.45 -6.25 -11.77
N THR A 169 -26.49 -6.91 -11.27
CA THR A 169 -27.14 -6.55 -10.01
C THR A 169 -26.47 -7.26 -8.84
N LEU A 170 -25.96 -6.49 -7.89
CA LEU A 170 -25.21 -6.98 -6.73
C LEU A 170 -25.79 -6.45 -5.43
N ASP A 171 -25.66 -7.23 -4.36
CA ASP A 171 -25.74 -6.71 -2.98
C ASP A 171 -24.37 -6.24 -2.46
N ALA A 172 -24.33 -5.74 -1.22
CA ALA A 172 -23.10 -5.24 -0.59
C ALA A 172 -22.01 -6.30 -0.44
N SER A 173 -22.37 -7.56 -0.15
CA SER A 173 -21.40 -8.65 -0.01
C SER A 173 -20.75 -8.96 -1.36
N GLN A 174 -21.56 -9.07 -2.41
CA GLN A 174 -21.08 -9.30 -3.76
C GLN A 174 -20.29 -8.09 -4.30
N ALA A 175 -20.66 -6.87 -3.89
CA ALA A 175 -19.92 -5.65 -4.24
C ALA A 175 -18.51 -5.62 -3.63
N ILE A 176 -18.33 -6.08 -2.39
CA ILE A 176 -17.00 -6.28 -1.80
C ILE A 176 -16.25 -7.40 -2.53
N GLN A 177 -16.89 -8.56 -2.74
CA GLN A 177 -16.30 -9.72 -3.41
C GLN A 177 -15.74 -9.40 -4.80
N HIS A 178 -16.48 -8.61 -5.59
CA HIS A 178 -16.08 -8.22 -6.94
C HIS A 178 -15.44 -6.83 -6.99
N SER A 179 -15.24 -6.19 -5.85
CA SER A 179 -14.73 -4.83 -5.77
C SER A 179 -15.48 -3.86 -6.71
N CYS A 180 -16.81 -3.96 -6.80
CA CYS A 180 -17.60 -3.20 -7.77
C CYS A 180 -17.61 -1.71 -7.43
N ASN A 181 -16.96 -0.86 -8.23
CA ASN A 181 -16.92 0.59 -7.95
C ASN A 181 -18.32 1.22 -8.02
N TYR A 182 -19.16 0.79 -8.96
CA TYR A 182 -20.49 1.38 -9.17
C TYR A 182 -21.37 1.31 -7.93
N PHE A 183 -21.34 0.17 -7.22
CA PHE A 183 -22.09 0.01 -5.98
C PHE A 183 -21.71 1.08 -4.94
N PHE A 184 -20.40 1.36 -4.81
CA PHE A 184 -19.90 2.34 -3.84
C PHE A 184 -20.08 3.79 -4.31
N TYR A 185 -20.05 4.05 -5.63
CA TYR A 185 -20.47 5.34 -6.18
C TYR A 185 -21.93 5.65 -5.86
N GLU A 186 -22.83 4.69 -6.07
CA GLU A 186 -24.24 4.83 -5.74
C GLU A 186 -24.48 4.94 -4.24
N THR A 187 -23.73 4.19 -3.42
CA THR A 187 -23.80 4.30 -1.95
C THR A 187 -23.44 5.72 -1.51
N ALA A 188 -22.33 6.28 -2.02
CA ALA A 188 -21.92 7.64 -1.70
C ALA A 188 -22.91 8.69 -2.24
N ASN A 189 -23.41 8.52 -3.46
CA ASN A 189 -24.45 9.39 -4.03
C ASN A 189 -25.69 9.48 -3.12
N ARG A 190 -26.15 8.34 -2.57
CA ARG A 190 -27.25 8.33 -1.61
C ARG A 190 -26.88 9.02 -0.29
N MET A 191 -25.66 8.84 0.20
CA MET A 191 -25.18 9.52 1.42
C MET A 191 -25.10 11.04 1.24
N SER A 192 -24.77 11.50 0.04
CA SER A 192 -24.62 12.91 -0.31
C SER A 192 -25.93 13.65 -0.52
N LYS A 193 -27.10 13.00 -0.43
CA LYS A 193 -28.39 13.67 -0.59
C LYS A 193 -28.86 14.29 0.72
N ASP A 194 -29.39 15.51 0.64
CA ASP A 194 -30.07 16.17 1.77
C ASP A 194 -31.51 15.65 1.95
N ASP A 195 -32.24 16.19 2.93
CA ASP A 195 -33.62 15.79 3.23
C ASP A 195 -34.61 15.99 2.07
N LYS A 196 -34.23 16.79 1.07
CA LYS A 196 -35.02 17.03 -0.15
C LYS A 196 -34.57 16.14 -1.32
N GLY A 197 -33.59 15.26 -1.09
CA GLY A 197 -33.02 14.38 -2.12
C GLY A 197 -32.02 15.05 -3.04
N VAL A 198 -31.58 16.29 -2.74
CA VAL A 198 -30.64 17.04 -3.58
C VAL A 198 -29.21 16.62 -3.24
N TYR A 199 -28.45 16.24 -4.27
CA TYR A 199 -27.04 15.89 -4.11
C TYR A 199 -26.23 17.11 -3.65
N LYS A 200 -25.47 16.94 -2.58
CA LYS A 200 -24.51 17.89 -2.03
C LYS A 200 -23.25 17.13 -1.61
N ASP A 201 -22.18 17.34 -2.37
CA ASP A 201 -20.91 16.64 -2.18
C ASP A 201 -20.39 16.77 -0.73
N ALA A 202 -20.50 17.97 -0.16
CA ALA A 202 -20.10 18.26 1.22
C ALA A 202 -20.78 17.35 2.27
N ILE A 203 -22.06 16.98 2.08
CA ILE A 203 -22.77 16.08 2.99
C ILE A 203 -22.16 14.67 2.92
N GLY A 204 -21.85 14.21 1.70
CA GLY A 204 -21.21 12.92 1.49
C GLY A 204 -19.83 12.87 2.14
N LEU A 205 -19.01 13.90 1.90
CA LEU A 205 -17.67 14.02 2.49
C LEU A 205 -17.72 14.08 4.02
N GLU A 206 -18.64 14.86 4.61
CA GLU A 206 -18.81 14.93 6.07
C GLU A 206 -19.10 13.54 6.66
N LYS A 207 -20.07 12.82 6.07
CA LYS A 207 -20.41 11.46 6.52
C LYS A 207 -19.24 10.51 6.32
N ILE A 208 -18.58 10.51 5.16
CA ILE A 208 -17.42 9.63 4.93
C ILE A 208 -16.30 9.92 5.93
N ASN A 209 -16.02 11.19 6.21
CA ASN A 209 -14.99 11.61 7.16
C ASN A 209 -15.33 11.16 8.59
N LYS A 210 -16.59 11.27 9.00
CA LYS A 210 -17.08 10.73 10.28
C LYS A 210 -16.76 9.24 10.42
N TYR A 211 -17.09 8.40 9.44
CA TYR A 211 -16.77 6.97 9.52
C TYR A 211 -15.27 6.71 9.39
N ALA A 212 -14.54 7.43 8.54
CA ALA A 212 -13.09 7.33 8.45
C ALA A 212 -12.43 7.55 9.82
N GLN A 213 -12.83 8.60 10.54
CA GLN A 213 -12.37 8.87 11.90
C GLN A 213 -12.73 7.75 12.88
N MET A 214 -13.95 7.23 12.85
CA MET A 214 -14.37 6.11 13.70
C MET A 214 -13.52 4.84 13.49
N PHE A 215 -12.96 4.65 12.30
CA PHE A 215 -12.09 3.53 11.95
C PHE A 215 -10.58 3.84 12.08
N GLY A 216 -10.22 4.97 12.68
CA GLY A 216 -8.84 5.32 13.01
C GLY A 216 -8.08 6.10 11.93
N PHE A 217 -8.72 6.44 10.80
CA PHE A 217 -8.08 7.25 9.74
C PHE A 217 -7.97 8.74 10.10
N GLY A 218 -8.54 9.17 11.23
CA GLY A 218 -8.42 10.54 11.73
C GLY A 218 -7.07 10.89 12.35
N ASP A 219 -6.31 9.87 12.76
CA ASP A 219 -5.05 10.02 13.49
C ASP A 219 -3.96 9.10 12.92
N VAL A 220 -2.74 9.30 13.39
CA VAL A 220 -1.62 8.37 13.15
C VAL A 220 -1.89 6.99 13.78
N SER A 221 -1.13 5.96 13.43
CA SER A 221 -1.44 4.59 13.86
C SER A 221 -1.15 4.33 15.35
N GLY A 222 -0.26 5.11 15.95
CA GLY A 222 0.12 5.03 17.36
C GLY A 222 1.48 4.38 17.59
N VAL A 223 2.12 3.84 16.55
CA VAL A 223 3.44 3.22 16.67
C VAL A 223 4.48 4.23 17.15
N GLU A 224 5.45 3.76 17.92
CA GLU A 224 6.41 4.62 18.65
C GLU A 224 7.57 5.14 17.77
N VAL A 225 7.29 5.35 16.49
CA VAL A 225 8.21 5.93 15.51
C VAL A 225 7.54 7.10 14.78
N GLU A 226 8.31 7.88 14.02
CA GLU A 226 7.74 9.00 13.28
C GLU A 226 6.71 8.52 12.23
N GLU A 227 5.56 9.19 12.21
CA GLU A 227 4.45 8.90 11.32
C GLU A 227 4.02 10.13 10.53
N SER A 228 3.76 9.94 9.23
CA SER A 228 3.10 10.93 8.40
C SER A 228 1.63 11.05 8.79
N LYS A 229 1.14 12.29 8.92
CA LYS A 229 -0.27 12.54 9.23
C LYS A 229 -1.20 11.99 8.13
N PRO A 230 -2.34 11.39 8.50
CA PRO A 230 -3.33 10.92 7.54
C PRO A 230 -3.91 12.09 6.74
N GLU A 231 -4.42 11.80 5.54
CA GLU A 231 -5.07 12.78 4.69
C GLU A 231 -6.42 12.22 4.23
N ILE A 232 -7.49 12.68 4.87
CA ILE A 232 -8.85 12.33 4.49
C ILE A 232 -9.34 13.32 3.42
N SER A 233 -10.02 12.83 2.38
CA SER A 233 -10.46 13.70 1.28
C SER A 233 -11.51 14.73 1.69
N ASN A 234 -11.47 15.86 0.99
CA ASN A 234 -12.46 16.93 1.00
C ASN A 234 -12.89 17.33 -0.43
N THR A 235 -12.68 16.45 -1.42
CA THR A 235 -12.70 16.83 -2.85
C THR A 235 -13.92 16.33 -3.63
N ASP A 236 -14.26 15.04 -3.50
CA ASP A 236 -15.30 14.38 -4.30
C ASP A 236 -15.78 13.14 -3.53
N ALA A 237 -17.01 13.18 -3.00
CA ALA A 237 -17.55 12.10 -2.17
C ALA A 237 -17.65 10.75 -2.91
N ILE A 238 -17.94 10.77 -4.22
CA ILE A 238 -18.19 9.56 -5.02
C ILE A 238 -16.88 8.82 -5.30
N ARG A 239 -15.82 9.51 -5.72
CA ARG A 239 -14.51 8.88 -5.93
C ARG A 239 -13.84 8.53 -4.60
N THR A 240 -14.06 9.35 -3.58
CA THR A 240 -13.68 9.07 -2.18
C THR A 240 -14.20 7.72 -1.70
N ALA A 241 -15.42 7.34 -2.09
CA ALA A 241 -16.04 6.08 -1.71
C ALA A 241 -15.28 4.81 -2.13
N ILE A 242 -14.39 4.92 -3.13
CA ILE A 242 -13.54 3.82 -3.59
C ILE A 242 -12.07 4.00 -3.21
N GLY A 243 -11.78 4.87 -2.22
CA GLY A 243 -10.45 5.11 -1.68
C GLY A 243 -9.53 5.97 -2.56
N TYR A 244 -10.10 6.80 -3.43
CA TYR A 244 -9.36 7.86 -4.15
C TYR A 244 -9.37 9.17 -3.36
N TYR A 245 -8.36 10.03 -3.56
CA TYR A 245 -8.19 11.37 -2.95
C TYR A 245 -7.88 11.42 -1.45
N HIS A 246 -7.76 10.27 -0.80
CA HIS A 246 -7.31 10.17 0.59
C HIS A 246 -5.98 9.48 0.54
N ASN A 247 -5.04 9.86 1.40
CA ASN A 247 -3.73 9.24 1.42
C ASN A 247 -3.41 8.81 2.84
N PHE A 248 -3.12 7.52 3.00
CA PHE A 248 -2.82 6.90 4.28
C PHE A 248 -1.55 6.06 4.19
N THR A 249 -0.87 5.91 5.32
CA THR A 249 0.31 5.05 5.43
C THR A 249 -0.12 3.58 5.57
N PRO A 250 0.74 2.60 5.23
CA PRO A 250 0.45 1.19 5.46
C PRO A 250 0.10 0.86 6.91
N THR A 251 0.71 1.53 7.90
CA THR A 251 0.39 1.38 9.33
C THR A 251 -1.02 1.89 9.66
N GLN A 252 -1.44 3.04 9.12
CA GLN A 252 -2.81 3.55 9.26
C GLN A 252 -3.83 2.60 8.62
N ILE A 253 -3.53 2.04 7.45
CA ILE A 253 -4.38 1.03 6.79
C ILE A 253 -4.45 -0.25 7.64
N SER A 254 -3.32 -0.70 8.20
CA SER A 254 -3.27 -1.87 9.09
C SER A 254 -4.11 -1.68 10.36
N ARG A 255 -4.07 -0.48 10.97
CA ARG A 255 -4.92 -0.12 12.12
C ARG A 255 -6.41 -0.24 11.80
N TYR A 256 -6.82 0.25 10.63
CA TYR A 256 -8.18 0.10 10.13
C TYR A 256 -8.56 -1.39 9.93
N VAL A 257 -7.71 -2.18 9.28
CA VAL A 257 -7.96 -3.61 9.05
C VAL A 257 -8.05 -4.38 10.38
N THR A 258 -7.21 -4.03 11.34
CA THR A 258 -7.24 -4.57 12.71
C THR A 258 -8.58 -4.30 13.37
N THR A 259 -9.04 -3.04 13.29
CA THR A 259 -10.35 -2.62 13.81
C THR A 259 -11.50 -3.41 13.18
N LEU A 260 -11.43 -3.70 11.88
CA LEU A 260 -12.42 -4.56 11.22
C LEU A 260 -12.36 -6.00 11.73
N ALA A 261 -11.16 -6.58 11.80
CA ALA A 261 -10.95 -7.98 12.17
C ALA A 261 -11.40 -8.29 13.61
N ASN A 262 -11.26 -7.32 14.51
CA ASN A 262 -11.64 -7.46 15.93
C ASN A 262 -13.05 -6.95 16.26
N ARG A 263 -13.85 -6.60 15.24
CA ARG A 263 -15.25 -6.15 15.36
C ARG A 263 -15.45 -4.77 16.00
N GLY A 264 -14.46 -3.89 15.91
CA GLY A 264 -14.66 -2.45 16.14
C GLY A 264 -13.77 -1.81 17.20
N THR A 265 -12.81 -2.53 17.79
CA THR A 265 -11.85 -1.93 18.73
C THR A 265 -10.69 -1.30 17.94
N CYS A 266 -10.61 0.03 17.94
CA CYS A 266 -9.55 0.76 17.26
C CYS A 266 -8.36 0.98 18.21
N PHE A 267 -7.44 0.01 18.24
CA PHE A 267 -6.22 0.09 19.05
C PHE A 267 -5.29 1.22 18.57
N ASN A 268 -4.48 1.76 19.49
CA ASN A 268 -3.21 2.38 19.10
C ASN A 268 -2.24 1.22 18.88
N LEU A 269 -1.67 1.13 17.69
CA LEU A 269 -0.70 0.08 17.38
C LEU A 269 0.58 0.32 18.18
N THR A 270 1.26 -0.75 18.60
CA THR A 270 2.49 -0.64 19.38
C THR A 270 3.56 -1.61 18.92
N LEU A 271 4.82 -1.16 18.94
CA LEU A 271 6.03 -1.98 18.79
C LEU A 271 6.61 -2.38 20.15
N LEU A 272 6.11 -1.81 21.25
CA LEU A 272 6.62 -2.00 22.59
C LEU A 272 5.84 -3.09 23.31
N ASP A 273 6.54 -4.11 23.78
CA ASP A 273 6.00 -5.09 24.73
C ASP A 273 6.01 -4.50 26.15
N LYS A 274 7.18 -4.02 26.60
CA LYS A 274 7.35 -3.43 27.93
C LYS A 274 8.57 -2.51 28.00
N VAL A 275 8.58 -1.57 28.95
CA VAL A 275 9.71 -0.65 29.23
C VAL A 275 10.17 -0.79 30.67
N GLU A 276 11.33 -1.40 30.88
CA GLU A 276 11.94 -1.56 32.20
C GLU A 276 13.04 -0.52 32.46
N THR A 277 13.20 -0.13 33.73
CA THR A 277 14.41 0.55 34.18
C THR A 277 15.61 -0.41 34.15
N LYS A 278 16.83 0.14 34.26
CA LYS A 278 18.06 -0.66 34.38
C LYS A 278 17.99 -1.68 35.54
N ASP A 279 17.26 -1.36 36.61
CA ASP A 279 17.10 -2.21 37.78
C ASP A 279 15.90 -3.17 37.65
N HIS A 280 15.40 -3.41 36.42
CA HIS A 280 14.25 -4.25 36.09
C HIS A 280 12.92 -3.84 36.74
N LYS A 281 12.84 -2.60 37.24
CA LYS A 281 11.54 -2.04 37.68
C LYS A 281 10.68 -1.72 36.47
N MET A 282 9.44 -2.21 36.48
CA MET A 282 8.49 -2.02 35.40
C MET A 282 8.02 -0.57 35.28
N VAL A 283 8.16 0.07 34.12
CA VAL A 283 7.70 1.44 33.84
C VAL A 283 6.43 1.45 32.98
N TYR A 284 6.39 0.60 31.97
CA TYR A 284 5.25 0.40 31.09
C TYR A 284 5.17 -1.07 30.69
N GLU A 285 3.98 -1.64 30.70
CA GLU A 285 3.70 -2.98 30.20
C GLU A 285 2.46 -2.86 29.32
N ASN A 286 2.58 -3.34 28.08
CA ASN A 286 1.47 -3.39 27.15
C ASN A 286 0.46 -4.44 27.64
N GLN A 287 -0.82 -4.08 27.72
CA GLN A 287 -1.89 -4.93 28.28
C GLN A 287 -2.82 -5.48 27.22
#